data_AF-A1CN23-F1
#
_entry.id   AF-A1CN23-F1
#
_cell.length_a   1.000
_cell.length_b   1.000
_cell.length_c   1.000
_cell.angle_alpha   90.00
_cell.angle_beta   90.00
_cell.angle_gamma   90.00
#
_symmetry.space_group_name_H-M   'P 1'
#
loop_
_entity.id
_entity.type
_entity.pdbx_description
1 polymer ?
#
loop_
_entity_poly.entity_id
_entity_poly.type
_entity_poly.pdbx_seq_one_letter_code
_entity_poly.pdbx_strand_id
1 'polypeptide(L)'
;MPPNQEAENSKPPNTEMGIEPDLSHPRYAFATILTGGSNREADLKDPYFIATRLLTYQLLHSPQTRSSADIPFLVLVTKDISQDRRDLLSRDGAIVVPVESFSREWIHPKWERWNDVLAKLNLWKLTEYEKITFLDADSVIFEQLDGIFTHPATTIQKTRPSTPAVNMTGLLPDEYMIAGIHDTWVEVELPPVPGKEFYARDNYMNAGFFVYSPSEAIFNYYLTLLDQPELFDPTYPEQNLLNYAHRVDGRMPWQDIGAGWSEKGGRPQNYENGLKSLHQKWWSTSYDKALDERIASVMAEFKDYLGKLEGGNTEIVSL
;
A
#
# COMPACT_ATOMS: atom_id res chain seq x y z
N MET A 1 25.40 77.93 0.26
CA MET A 1 26.40 76.87 0.55
C MET A 1 26.25 76.48 2.01
N PRO A 2 26.22 75.20 2.40
CA PRO A 2 25.71 74.00 1.75
C PRO A 2 24.55 73.33 2.55
N PRO A 3 23.89 72.30 1.99
CA PRO A 3 22.82 71.48 2.59
C PRO A 3 23.31 70.10 3.08
N ASN A 4 22.36 69.23 3.48
CA ASN A 4 22.43 67.80 3.90
C ASN A 4 22.31 67.59 5.43
N GLN A 5 21.47 66.69 5.95
CA GLN A 5 21.21 65.33 5.47
C GLN A 5 19.74 64.91 5.52
N GLU A 6 19.40 64.11 4.51
CA GLU A 6 18.15 63.39 4.29
C GLU A 6 17.88 62.38 5.43
N ALA A 7 16.59 62.25 5.77
CA ALA A 7 16.11 61.20 6.66
C ALA A 7 16.15 59.85 5.92
N GLU A 8 16.89 58.90 6.48
CA GLU A 8 16.88 57.50 6.07
C GLU A 8 15.48 56.91 6.27
N ASN A 9 14.89 56.49 5.15
CA ASN A 9 13.67 55.70 5.11
C ASN A 9 14.05 54.24 5.45
N SER A 10 13.75 53.81 6.67
CA SER A 10 13.93 52.42 7.11
C SER A 10 12.99 51.49 6.32
N LYS A 11 13.56 50.61 5.49
CA LYS A 11 12.84 49.47 4.90
C LYS A 11 12.34 48.53 6.01
N PRO A 12 11.12 47.98 5.90
CA PRO A 12 10.68 46.90 6.80
C PRO A 12 11.46 45.61 6.51
N PRO A 13 11.62 44.72 7.51
CA PRO A 13 12.41 43.51 7.38
C PRO A 13 11.74 42.53 6.41
N ASN A 14 12.57 41.88 5.58
CA ASN A 14 12.19 40.82 4.65
C ASN A 14 11.31 39.77 5.34
N THR A 15 10.05 39.70 4.94
CA THR A 15 9.19 38.54 5.17
C THR A 15 9.83 37.35 4.47
N GLU A 16 10.06 36.28 5.23
CA GLU A 16 10.52 34.98 4.72
C GLU A 16 9.66 34.58 3.51
N MET A 17 10.32 34.42 2.36
CA MET A 17 9.69 33.82 1.19
C MET A 17 9.33 32.39 1.55
N GLY A 18 8.04 32.16 1.81
CA GLY A 18 7.47 30.82 1.83
C GLY A 18 7.84 30.14 0.52
N ILE A 19 8.52 29.01 0.62
CA ILE A 19 8.72 28.11 -0.50
C ILE A 19 7.33 27.63 -0.90
N GLU A 20 6.77 28.16 -1.99
CA GLU A 20 5.58 27.57 -2.59
C GLU A 20 5.93 26.12 -2.96
N PRO A 21 5.08 25.14 -2.60
CA PRO A 21 5.35 23.74 -2.92
C PRO A 21 5.47 23.61 -4.44
N ASP A 22 6.55 22.97 -4.89
CA ASP A 22 6.74 22.61 -6.29
C ASP A 22 5.62 21.66 -6.72
N LEU A 23 4.61 22.21 -7.40
CA LEU A 23 3.44 21.49 -7.91
C LEU A 23 3.78 20.56 -9.09
N SER A 24 5.06 20.42 -9.48
CA SER A 24 5.45 19.57 -10.61
C SER A 24 5.43 18.07 -10.29
N HIS A 25 5.43 17.68 -9.02
CA HIS A 25 5.44 16.27 -8.60
C HIS A 25 4.06 15.84 -8.04
N PRO A 26 3.55 14.66 -8.45
CA PRO A 26 2.28 14.15 -7.94
C PRO A 26 2.37 13.92 -6.44
N ARG A 27 1.44 14.53 -5.70
CA ARG A 27 1.38 14.49 -4.24
C ARG A 27 1.03 13.10 -3.68
N TYR A 28 0.32 12.29 -4.45
CA TYR A 28 -0.16 10.98 -4.05
C TYR A 28 0.33 9.90 -5.03
N ALA A 29 0.34 8.65 -4.57
CA ALA A 29 0.53 7.49 -5.45
C ALA A 29 -0.33 6.30 -4.99
N PHE A 30 -0.62 5.40 -5.93
CA PHE A 30 -0.98 4.02 -5.62
C PHE A 30 0.28 3.16 -5.68
N ALA A 31 0.35 2.09 -4.90
CA ALA A 31 1.47 1.17 -4.93
C ALA A 31 1.05 -0.29 -4.77
N THR A 32 1.81 -1.19 -5.37
CA THR A 32 1.79 -2.62 -5.09
C THR A 32 3.21 -3.18 -5.04
N ILE A 33 3.36 -4.45 -4.69
CA ILE A 33 4.64 -5.15 -4.72
C ILE A 33 4.51 -6.49 -5.47
N LEU A 34 5.49 -6.78 -6.32
CA LEU A 34 5.62 -8.02 -7.05
C LEU A 34 6.96 -8.68 -6.70
N THR A 35 6.88 -9.88 -6.11
CA THR A 35 8.05 -10.70 -5.76
C THR A 35 8.08 -11.97 -6.62
N GLY A 36 9.26 -12.53 -6.90
CA GLY A 36 9.36 -13.69 -7.80
C GLY A 36 9.11 -15.05 -7.15
N GLY A 37 8.79 -15.07 -5.85
CA GLY A 37 8.41 -16.28 -5.11
C GLY A 37 7.09 -16.94 -5.55
N SER A 38 6.36 -16.36 -6.50
CA SER A 38 5.00 -16.76 -6.88
C SER A 38 4.84 -17.07 -8.37
N ASN A 39 5.70 -17.93 -8.93
CA ASN A 39 5.72 -18.19 -10.37
C ASN A 39 4.67 -19.21 -10.88
N ARG A 40 3.99 -19.97 -9.99
CA ARG A 40 2.88 -20.88 -10.37
C ARG A 40 1.87 -21.05 -9.24
N GLU A 41 0.61 -20.72 -9.50
CA GLU A 41 -0.56 -21.13 -8.71
C GLU A 41 -1.69 -21.52 -9.69
N ALA A 42 -2.46 -22.57 -9.37
CA ALA A 42 -3.67 -22.97 -10.10
C ALA A 42 -3.49 -23.12 -11.64
N ASP A 43 -2.45 -23.86 -12.07
CA ASP A 43 -2.07 -24.10 -13.47
C ASP A 43 -1.78 -22.85 -14.33
N LEU A 44 -1.90 -21.65 -13.76
CA LEU A 44 -1.57 -20.38 -14.40
C LEU A 44 -0.09 -20.05 -14.25
N LYS A 45 0.45 -19.50 -15.32
CA LYS A 45 1.81 -18.98 -15.34
C LYS A 45 1.76 -17.53 -14.85
N ASP A 46 2.47 -17.25 -13.76
CA ASP A 46 2.64 -15.88 -13.22
C ASP A 46 1.34 -15.10 -12.88
N PRO A 47 0.40 -15.69 -12.13
CA PRO A 47 -0.89 -15.04 -11.84
C PRO A 47 -0.76 -13.67 -11.16
N TYR A 48 0.23 -13.49 -10.27
CA TYR A 48 0.49 -12.18 -9.63
C TYR A 48 1.06 -11.14 -10.58
N PHE A 49 1.83 -11.57 -11.59
CA PHE A 49 2.30 -10.66 -12.63
C PHE A 49 1.10 -10.15 -13.45
N ILE A 50 0.21 -11.04 -13.85
CA ILE A 50 -1.04 -10.69 -14.55
C ILE A 50 -1.91 -9.77 -13.67
N ALA A 51 -2.03 -10.09 -12.38
CA ALA A 51 -2.81 -9.29 -11.45
C ALA A 51 -2.22 -7.88 -11.23
N THR A 52 -0.89 -7.77 -11.20
CA THR A 52 -0.20 -6.47 -11.19
C THR A 52 -0.51 -5.66 -12.44
N ARG A 53 -0.48 -6.29 -13.62
CA ARG A 53 -0.87 -5.62 -14.88
C ARG A 53 -2.35 -5.22 -14.89
N LEU A 54 -3.22 -6.05 -14.33
CA LEU A 54 -4.63 -5.72 -14.14
C LEU A 54 -4.77 -4.47 -13.27
N LEU A 55 -4.09 -4.38 -12.12
CA LEU A 55 -4.10 -3.17 -11.28
C LEU A 55 -3.60 -1.94 -12.04
N THR A 56 -2.53 -2.08 -12.84
CA THR A 56 -2.05 -1.00 -13.72
C THR A 56 -3.16 -0.53 -14.66
N TYR A 57 -3.85 -1.46 -15.32
CA TYR A 57 -5.01 -1.15 -16.16
C TYR A 57 -6.12 -0.44 -15.38
N GLN A 58 -6.52 -0.97 -14.23
CA GLN A 58 -7.63 -0.44 -13.44
C GLN A 58 -7.34 0.97 -12.91
N LEU A 59 -6.14 1.22 -12.40
CA LEU A 59 -5.79 2.51 -11.81
C LEU A 59 -5.50 3.60 -12.85
N LEU A 60 -4.97 3.23 -14.03
CA LEU A 60 -4.49 4.22 -15.00
C LEU A 60 -5.36 4.33 -16.26
N HIS A 61 -6.05 3.26 -16.68
CA HIS A 61 -6.60 3.15 -18.03
C HIS A 61 -8.09 2.82 -18.10
N SER A 62 -8.61 2.05 -17.13
CA SER A 62 -10.02 1.64 -17.10
C SER A 62 -10.95 2.85 -17.04
N PRO A 63 -11.90 3.00 -17.98
CA PRO A 63 -12.89 4.08 -17.93
C PRO A 63 -13.71 4.13 -16.63
N GLN A 64 -13.85 2.99 -15.95
CA GLN A 64 -14.67 2.81 -14.75
C GLN A 64 -13.90 3.10 -13.46
N THR A 65 -12.59 2.81 -13.42
CA THR A 65 -11.82 2.78 -12.17
C THR A 65 -10.60 3.68 -12.15
N ARG A 66 -10.16 4.19 -13.31
CA ARG A 66 -8.96 5.03 -13.39
C ARG A 66 -9.08 6.26 -12.51
N SER A 67 -7.96 6.68 -11.95
CA SER A 67 -7.86 7.94 -11.22
C SER A 67 -8.24 9.14 -12.12
N SER A 68 -8.85 10.15 -11.51
CA SER A 68 -9.20 11.41 -12.17
C SER A 68 -8.14 12.48 -12.00
N ALA A 69 -7.16 12.25 -11.11
CA ALA A 69 -6.17 13.21 -10.67
C ALA A 69 -4.74 12.85 -11.13
N ASP A 70 -4.60 12.07 -12.20
CA ASP A 70 -3.32 11.60 -12.75
C ASP A 70 -2.37 11.01 -11.69
N ILE A 71 -2.92 10.25 -10.74
CA ILE A 71 -2.17 9.63 -9.65
C ILE A 71 -1.34 8.46 -10.20
N PRO A 72 0.00 8.45 -10.06
CA PRO A 72 0.83 7.37 -10.57
C PRO A 72 0.60 6.05 -9.82
N PHE A 73 0.90 4.95 -10.50
CA PHE A 73 0.92 3.62 -9.91
C PHE A 73 2.35 3.07 -9.86
N LEU A 74 2.82 2.78 -8.65
CA LEU A 74 4.14 2.28 -8.36
C LEU A 74 4.11 0.75 -8.20
N VAL A 75 5.01 0.06 -8.89
CA VAL A 75 5.18 -1.39 -8.72
C VAL A 75 6.56 -1.64 -8.16
N LEU A 76 6.62 -1.96 -6.87
CA LEU A 76 7.86 -2.39 -6.23
C LEU A 76 8.22 -3.78 -6.74
N VAL A 77 9.45 -3.96 -7.20
CA VAL A 77 9.92 -5.24 -7.74
C VAL A 77 11.21 -5.68 -7.06
N THR A 78 11.26 -6.92 -6.60
CA THR A 78 12.49 -7.53 -6.10
C THR A 78 13.42 -7.92 -7.25
N LYS A 79 14.69 -8.21 -6.96
CA LYS A 79 15.76 -8.44 -7.96
C LYS A 79 15.51 -9.62 -8.91
N ASP A 80 14.67 -10.57 -8.51
CA ASP A 80 14.31 -11.80 -9.20
C ASP A 80 13.23 -11.62 -10.28
N ILE A 81 12.55 -10.47 -10.32
CA ILE A 81 11.68 -10.11 -11.45
C ILE A 81 12.55 -9.79 -12.68
N SER A 82 12.33 -10.51 -13.78
CA SER A 82 13.10 -10.35 -15.03
C SER A 82 12.95 -8.96 -15.65
N GLN A 83 13.96 -8.51 -16.40
CA GLN A 83 13.91 -7.20 -17.07
C GLN A 83 12.73 -7.09 -18.04
N ASP A 84 12.44 -8.13 -18.83
CA ASP A 84 11.30 -8.14 -19.75
C ASP A 84 9.95 -7.90 -19.04
N ARG A 85 9.78 -8.43 -17.82
CA ARG A 85 8.57 -8.17 -17.01
C ARG A 85 8.52 -6.74 -16.51
N ARG A 86 9.66 -6.18 -16.09
CA ARG A 86 9.77 -4.77 -15.66
C ARG A 86 9.43 -3.84 -16.83
N ASP A 87 10.03 -4.09 -18.00
CA ASP A 87 9.80 -3.31 -19.21
C ASP A 87 8.34 -3.37 -19.64
N LEU A 88 7.70 -4.54 -19.53
CA LEU A 88 6.27 -4.71 -19.81
C LEU A 88 5.39 -3.91 -18.84
N LEU A 89 5.67 -3.92 -17.53
CA LEU A 89 4.95 -3.11 -16.55
C LEU A 89 5.10 -1.61 -16.83
N SER A 90 6.31 -1.16 -17.18
CA SER A 90 6.55 0.22 -17.59
C SER A 90 5.83 0.60 -18.87
N ARG A 91 5.75 -0.33 -19.85
CA ARG A 91 4.98 -0.14 -21.08
C ARG A 91 3.47 -0.04 -20.82
N ASP A 92 2.97 -0.78 -19.83
CA ASP A 92 1.58 -0.66 -19.38
C ASP A 92 1.33 0.66 -18.60
N GLY A 93 2.36 1.43 -18.29
CA GLY A 93 2.26 2.75 -17.64
C GLY A 93 2.61 2.78 -16.15
N ALA A 94 2.96 1.65 -15.54
CA ALA A 94 3.39 1.61 -14.15
C ALA A 94 4.82 2.16 -13.98
N ILE A 95 5.07 2.83 -12.86
CA ILE A 95 6.43 3.20 -12.45
C ILE A 95 7.04 2.01 -11.71
N VAL A 96 8.03 1.37 -12.31
CA VAL A 96 8.71 0.21 -11.71
C VAL A 96 9.79 0.69 -10.75
N VAL A 97 9.70 0.27 -9.49
CA VAL A 97 10.60 0.67 -8.41
C VAL A 97 11.38 -0.57 -7.94
N PRO A 98 12.66 -0.74 -8.32
CA PRO A 98 13.48 -1.82 -7.79
C PRO A 98 13.70 -1.67 -6.29
N VAL A 99 13.50 -2.74 -5.53
CA VAL A 99 13.64 -2.74 -4.07
C VAL A 99 14.45 -3.92 -3.55
N GLU A 100 14.96 -3.76 -2.33
CA GLU A 100 15.71 -4.79 -1.61
C GLU A 100 14.76 -5.72 -0.84
N SER A 101 15.08 -7.01 -0.78
CA SER A 101 14.44 -7.95 0.14
C SER A 101 15.12 -7.89 1.51
N PHE A 102 14.35 -8.11 2.57
CA PHE A 102 14.86 -8.23 3.93
C PHE A 102 14.56 -9.63 4.48
N SER A 103 15.51 -10.22 5.19
CA SER A 103 15.31 -11.46 5.93
C SER A 103 16.02 -11.39 7.28
N ARG A 104 15.53 -12.19 8.24
CA ARG A 104 16.13 -12.41 9.56
C ARG A 104 15.97 -13.88 9.91
N GLU A 105 16.94 -14.45 10.61
CA GLU A 105 16.94 -15.88 10.92
C GLU A 105 15.73 -16.33 11.74
N TRP A 106 15.17 -15.46 12.59
CA TRP A 106 14.02 -15.78 13.44
C TRP A 106 12.66 -15.61 12.75
N ILE A 107 12.63 -15.05 11.53
CA ILE A 107 11.40 -14.83 10.78
C ILE A 107 11.17 -16.02 9.86
N HIS A 108 10.18 -16.84 10.23
CA HIS A 108 9.75 -18.00 9.48
C HIS A 108 8.28 -17.81 9.07
N PRO A 109 8.03 -17.27 7.87
CA PRO A 109 6.67 -17.01 7.41
C PRO A 109 5.84 -18.30 7.32
N LYS A 110 4.51 -18.19 7.49
CA LYS A 110 3.59 -19.33 7.38
C LYS A 110 3.68 -20.05 6.03
N TRP A 111 3.98 -19.31 4.96
CA TRP A 111 4.08 -19.83 3.59
C TRP A 111 5.39 -19.38 2.95
N GLU A 112 6.08 -20.29 2.25
CA GLU A 112 7.40 -20.03 1.62
C GLU A 112 7.41 -18.81 0.68
N ARG A 113 6.30 -18.60 -0.04
CA ARG A 113 6.10 -17.41 -0.90
C ARG A 113 6.17 -16.08 -0.14
N TRP A 114 6.10 -16.09 1.18
CA TRP A 114 6.20 -14.91 2.03
C TRP A 114 7.62 -14.61 2.51
N ASN A 115 8.63 -15.31 2.00
CA ASN A 115 10.02 -14.99 2.32
C ASN A 115 10.41 -13.55 1.91
N ASP A 116 9.77 -13.00 0.87
CA ASP A 116 10.05 -11.66 0.37
C ASP A 116 8.99 -10.60 0.75
N VAL A 117 7.96 -10.93 1.53
CA VAL A 117 6.90 -9.93 1.86
C VAL A 117 7.42 -8.75 2.66
N LEU A 118 8.53 -8.92 3.39
CA LEU A 118 9.18 -7.80 4.08
C LEU A 118 9.71 -6.75 3.10
N ALA A 119 9.95 -7.08 1.82
CA ALA A 119 10.31 -6.08 0.81
C ALA A 119 9.25 -4.96 0.71
N LYS A 120 8.00 -5.21 1.13
CA LYS A 120 6.91 -4.22 1.29
C LYS A 120 7.33 -3.04 2.18
N LEU A 121 8.26 -3.21 3.12
CA LEU A 121 8.72 -2.11 3.98
C LEU A 121 9.45 -0.99 3.20
N ASN A 122 9.97 -1.27 1.99
CA ASN A 122 10.56 -0.22 1.14
C ASN A 122 9.56 0.88 0.74
N LEU A 123 8.26 0.61 0.84
CA LEU A 123 7.19 1.60 0.68
C LEU A 123 7.45 2.88 1.48
N TRP A 124 7.97 2.78 2.71
CA TRP A 124 8.25 3.94 3.57
C TRP A 124 9.44 4.78 3.13
N LYS A 125 10.24 4.33 2.15
CA LYS A 125 11.35 5.10 1.58
C LYS A 125 10.91 6.06 0.48
N LEU A 126 9.67 5.94 -0.01
CA LEU A 126 9.12 6.72 -1.12
C LEU A 126 8.66 8.13 -0.68
N THR A 127 9.57 8.85 -0.03
CA THR A 127 9.32 10.13 0.65
C THR A 127 9.05 11.31 -0.29
N GLU A 128 9.14 11.10 -1.60
CA GLU A 128 8.70 12.05 -2.62
C GLU A 128 7.17 12.19 -2.70
N TYR A 129 6.41 11.25 -2.12
CA TYR A 129 4.94 11.30 -2.04
C TYR A 129 4.47 11.65 -0.63
N GLU A 130 3.40 12.44 -0.52
CA GLU A 130 2.79 12.75 0.78
C GLU A 130 2.03 11.55 1.34
N LYS A 131 1.25 10.88 0.48
CA LYS A 131 0.45 9.71 0.85
C LYS A 131 0.47 8.68 -0.25
N ILE A 132 0.58 7.42 0.13
CA ILE A 132 0.51 6.29 -0.81
C ILE A 132 -0.58 5.34 -0.33
N THR A 133 -1.43 4.90 -1.25
CA THR A 133 -2.37 3.78 -1.01
C THR A 133 -1.75 2.50 -1.55
N PHE A 134 -1.49 1.55 -0.67
CA PHE A 134 -1.01 0.23 -1.03
C PHE A 134 -2.17 -0.74 -1.25
N LEU A 135 -2.07 -1.56 -2.30
CA LEU A 135 -2.95 -2.71 -2.57
C LEU A 135 -2.09 -3.95 -2.85
N ASP A 136 -2.42 -5.09 -2.26
CA ASP A 136 -1.83 -6.37 -2.66
C ASP A 136 -2.19 -6.66 -4.13
N ALA A 137 -1.26 -7.28 -4.86
CA ALA A 137 -1.36 -7.46 -6.32
C ALA A 137 -2.59 -8.28 -6.76
N ASP A 138 -3.12 -9.15 -5.89
CA ASP A 138 -4.33 -9.93 -6.10
C ASP A 138 -5.61 -9.20 -5.67
N SER A 139 -5.58 -7.87 -5.67
CA SER A 139 -6.77 -7.05 -5.51
C SER A 139 -7.48 -6.80 -6.85
N VAL A 140 -8.80 -6.65 -6.82
CA VAL A 140 -9.63 -6.24 -7.96
C VAL A 140 -10.37 -4.96 -7.59
N ILE A 141 -10.24 -3.93 -8.42
CA ILE A 141 -10.89 -2.63 -8.21
C ILE A 141 -12.23 -2.60 -8.95
N PHE A 142 -13.23 -1.98 -8.35
CA PHE A 142 -14.57 -1.84 -8.93
C PHE A 142 -15.01 -0.40 -9.09
N GLU A 143 -14.46 0.52 -8.29
CA GLU A 143 -14.71 1.95 -8.38
C GLU A 143 -13.42 2.72 -8.14
N GLN A 144 -13.42 3.99 -8.56
CA GLN A 144 -12.32 4.91 -8.34
C GLN A 144 -11.97 5.07 -6.85
N LEU A 145 -10.66 5.08 -6.55
CA LEU A 145 -10.12 5.10 -5.19
C LEU A 145 -9.62 6.48 -4.71
N ASP A 146 -9.57 7.50 -5.57
CA ASP A 146 -8.97 8.83 -5.27
C ASP A 146 -9.42 9.44 -3.95
N GLY A 147 -10.70 9.26 -3.57
CA GLY A 147 -11.26 9.83 -2.35
C GLY A 147 -10.56 9.39 -1.07
N ILE A 148 -9.82 8.27 -1.09
CA ILE A 148 -9.14 7.74 0.09
C ILE A 148 -8.06 8.70 0.62
N PHE A 149 -7.39 9.43 -0.28
CA PHE A 149 -6.33 10.37 0.11
C PHE A 149 -6.84 11.57 0.91
N THR A 150 -8.14 11.86 0.81
CA THR A 150 -8.83 12.91 1.57
C THR A 150 -9.75 12.38 2.66
N HIS A 151 -9.79 11.06 2.87
CA HIS A 151 -10.61 10.45 3.92
C HIS A 151 -10.18 10.93 5.31
N PRO A 152 -11.09 11.20 6.25
CA PRO A 152 -10.72 11.70 7.59
C PRO A 152 -9.70 10.82 8.31
N ALA A 153 -9.80 9.49 8.17
CA ALA A 153 -8.85 8.53 8.75
C ALA A 153 -7.41 8.65 8.19
N THR A 154 -7.23 9.24 7.00
CA THR A 154 -5.91 9.42 6.37
C THR A 154 -5.30 10.79 6.69
N THR A 155 -5.76 11.46 7.75
CA THR A 155 -5.17 12.72 8.24
C THR A 155 -3.84 12.44 8.94
N ILE A 156 -2.84 13.31 8.71
CA ILE A 156 -1.54 13.24 9.40
C ILE A 156 -1.75 13.48 10.90
N GLN A 157 -1.14 12.65 11.72
CA GLN A 157 -1.23 12.67 13.17
C GLN A 157 0.12 12.97 13.80
N LYS A 158 0.09 13.57 15.01
CA LYS A 158 1.27 13.70 15.85
C LYS A 158 1.57 12.37 16.55
N THR A 159 2.83 11.95 16.54
CA THR A 159 3.30 10.81 17.31
C THR A 159 3.08 11.07 18.80
N ARG A 160 2.46 10.12 19.50
CA ARG A 160 2.18 10.27 20.94
C ARG A 160 3.49 10.39 21.73
N PRO A 161 3.51 11.13 22.86
CA PRO A 161 4.69 11.25 23.70
C PRO A 161 5.15 9.88 24.22
N SER A 162 6.45 9.72 24.44
CA SER A 162 6.97 8.52 25.11
C SER A 162 6.47 8.50 26.55
N THR A 163 6.10 7.32 27.03
CA THR A 163 5.73 7.09 28.43
C THR A 163 6.52 5.90 28.98
N PRO A 164 6.75 5.80 30.31
CA PRO A 164 7.41 4.64 30.91
C PRO A 164 6.72 3.30 30.60
N ALA A 165 5.41 3.33 30.31
CA ALA A 165 4.62 2.15 29.94
C ALA A 165 4.80 1.75 28.46
N VAL A 166 5.25 2.66 27.60
CA VAL A 166 5.43 2.44 26.16
C VAL A 166 6.92 2.58 25.83
N ASN A 167 7.68 1.56 26.21
CA ASN A 167 9.11 1.49 25.93
C ASN A 167 9.30 1.00 24.48
N MET A 168 9.31 1.93 23.53
CA MET A 168 9.63 1.64 22.13
C MET A 168 11.10 1.95 21.87
N THR A 169 11.82 0.97 21.32
CA THR A 169 13.18 1.12 20.82
C THR A 169 13.17 1.90 19.49
N GLY A 170 14.08 2.84 19.31
CA GLY A 170 14.26 3.57 18.05
C GLY A 170 13.67 4.97 18.03
N LEU A 171 14.21 5.80 17.13
CA LEU A 171 13.72 7.16 16.90
C LEU A 171 12.44 7.10 16.05
N LEU A 172 11.38 7.76 16.52
CA LEU A 172 10.12 7.90 15.80
C LEU A 172 10.00 9.32 15.22
N PRO A 173 9.32 9.52 14.09
CA PRO A 173 9.04 10.87 13.60
C PRO A 173 8.07 11.61 14.51
N ASP A 174 8.02 12.95 14.40
CA ASP A 174 7.04 13.78 15.13
C ASP A 174 5.62 13.63 14.58
N GLU A 175 5.50 13.30 13.30
CA GLU A 175 4.26 13.11 12.57
C GLU A 175 4.28 11.79 11.81
N TYR A 176 3.11 11.17 11.69
CA TYR A 176 2.93 9.94 10.94
C TYR A 176 1.50 9.86 10.40
N MET A 177 1.27 8.97 9.43
CA MET A 177 -0.08 8.58 9.05
C MET A 177 -0.04 7.14 8.56
N ILE A 178 -0.93 6.32 9.11
CA ILE A 178 -1.26 5.01 8.58
C ILE A 178 -2.72 4.70 8.90
N ALA A 179 -3.45 4.27 7.91
CA ALA A 179 -4.86 3.93 8.02
C ALA A 179 -5.14 2.72 7.12
N GLY A 180 -5.96 1.78 7.56
CA GLY A 180 -6.18 0.53 6.85
C GLY A 180 -7.60 0.01 7.07
N ILE A 181 -7.85 -1.20 6.57
CA ILE A 181 -9.07 -1.95 6.87
C ILE A 181 -8.79 -2.98 7.96
N HIS A 182 -9.81 -3.37 8.72
CA HIS A 182 -9.74 -4.49 9.65
C HIS A 182 -9.66 -5.83 8.90
N ASP A 183 -8.76 -6.72 9.33
CA ASP A 183 -8.76 -8.13 8.90
C ASP A 183 -9.70 -8.94 9.81
N THR A 184 -11.00 -8.85 9.52
CA THR A 184 -12.06 -9.50 10.31
C THR A 184 -11.95 -11.03 10.32
N TRP A 185 -11.32 -11.63 9.31
CA TRP A 185 -11.08 -13.06 9.27
C TRP A 185 -10.17 -13.52 10.41
N VAL A 186 -9.08 -12.79 10.68
CA VAL A 186 -8.18 -13.11 11.80
C VAL A 186 -8.90 -12.98 13.14
N GLU A 187 -9.75 -11.96 13.30
CA GLU A 187 -10.49 -11.77 14.55
C GLU A 187 -11.49 -12.89 14.84
N VAL A 188 -12.12 -13.43 13.79
CA VAL A 188 -13.08 -14.53 13.90
C VAL A 188 -12.39 -15.88 14.08
N GLU A 189 -11.38 -16.18 13.25
CA GLU A 189 -10.76 -17.51 13.22
C GLU A 189 -9.63 -17.68 14.24
N LEU A 190 -8.99 -16.58 14.66
CA LEU A 190 -7.86 -16.56 15.59
C LEU A 190 -8.06 -15.50 16.69
N PRO A 191 -9.14 -15.56 17.49
CA PRO A 191 -9.41 -14.56 18.52
C PRO A 191 -8.28 -14.52 19.57
N PRO A 192 -7.94 -13.34 20.15
CA PRO A 192 -6.84 -13.23 21.11
C PRO A 192 -7.11 -14.09 22.35
N VAL A 193 -6.12 -14.90 22.72
CA VAL A 193 -6.16 -15.75 23.92
C VAL A 193 -5.41 -15.05 25.05
N PRO A 194 -6.02 -14.87 26.24
CA PRO A 194 -5.38 -14.24 27.39
C PRO A 194 -3.97 -14.78 27.69
N GLY A 195 -2.97 -13.90 27.68
CA GLY A 195 -1.55 -14.21 27.94
C GLY A 195 -0.80 -14.83 26.75
N LYS A 196 -1.41 -14.91 25.57
CA LYS A 196 -0.83 -15.39 24.30
C LYS A 196 -1.32 -14.57 23.11
N GLU A 197 -1.71 -13.33 23.36
CA GLU A 197 -2.20 -12.41 22.34
C GLU A 197 -1.04 -11.97 21.45
N PHE A 198 -1.19 -12.11 20.13
CA PHE A 198 -0.27 -11.54 19.15
C PHE A 198 -0.79 -10.23 18.54
N TYR A 199 -2.01 -9.82 18.92
CA TYR A 199 -2.66 -8.58 18.54
C TYR A 199 -3.72 -8.16 19.57
N ALA A 200 -4.11 -6.88 19.54
CA ALA A 200 -5.20 -6.37 20.36
C ALA A 200 -6.56 -6.63 19.68
N ARG A 201 -7.54 -7.14 20.44
CA ARG A 201 -8.90 -7.38 19.95
C ARG A 201 -9.49 -6.12 19.31
N ASP A 202 -10.25 -6.30 18.22
CA ASP A 202 -10.88 -5.22 17.46
C ASP A 202 -9.85 -4.19 16.95
N ASN A 203 -8.60 -4.61 16.75
CA ASN A 203 -7.48 -3.75 16.35
C ASN A 203 -6.42 -4.54 15.56
N TYR A 204 -6.85 -5.28 14.56
CA TYR A 204 -5.96 -6.00 13.67
C TYR A 204 -6.09 -5.52 12.22
N MET A 205 -5.13 -4.70 11.80
CA MET A 205 -5.06 -4.11 10.46
C MET A 205 -4.67 -5.18 9.43
N ASN A 206 -5.35 -5.17 8.28
CA ASN A 206 -4.96 -5.91 7.10
C ASN A 206 -3.80 -5.20 6.36
N ALA A 207 -2.77 -5.95 5.95
CA ALA A 207 -1.63 -5.41 5.21
C ALA A 207 -1.76 -5.52 3.68
N GLY A 208 -2.95 -5.84 3.18
CA GLY A 208 -3.29 -5.92 1.76
C GLY A 208 -4.02 -4.68 1.22
N PHE A 209 -4.57 -3.82 2.09
CA PHE A 209 -5.08 -2.51 1.72
C PHE A 209 -4.88 -1.50 2.85
N PHE A 210 -4.05 -0.47 2.62
CA PHE A 210 -3.84 0.61 3.57
C PHE A 210 -3.31 1.88 2.88
N VAL A 211 -3.51 3.02 3.52
CA VAL A 211 -2.91 4.31 3.15
C VAL A 211 -1.93 4.72 4.22
N TYR A 212 -0.79 5.25 3.81
CA TYR A 212 0.25 5.69 4.73
C TYR A 212 0.97 6.93 4.19
N SER A 213 1.62 7.66 5.09
CA SER A 213 2.58 8.70 4.73
C SER A 213 3.99 8.11 4.83
N PRO A 214 4.75 8.04 3.71
CA PRO A 214 6.11 7.53 3.72
C PRO A 214 7.02 8.29 4.68
N SER A 215 7.93 7.58 5.35
CA SER A 215 8.87 8.17 6.30
C SER A 215 10.08 7.27 6.51
N GLU A 216 11.26 7.78 6.19
CA GLU A 216 12.52 7.08 6.39
C GLU A 216 12.79 6.76 7.88
N ALA A 217 12.29 7.61 8.79
CA ALA A 217 12.35 7.35 10.23
C ALA A 217 11.49 6.13 10.63
N ILE A 218 10.29 5.99 10.07
CA ILE A 218 9.43 4.82 10.31
C ILE A 218 10.05 3.56 9.69
N PHE A 219 10.63 3.66 8.49
CA PHE A 219 11.36 2.56 7.88
C PHE A 219 12.49 2.04 8.79
N ASN A 220 13.34 2.94 9.30
CA ASN A 220 14.43 2.59 10.22
C ASN A 220 13.92 2.03 11.55
N TYR A 221 12.78 2.52 12.03
CA TYR A 221 12.09 1.95 13.19
C TYR A 221 11.68 0.49 12.94
N TYR A 222 11.07 0.18 11.79
CA TYR A 222 10.73 -1.20 11.45
C TYR A 222 11.94 -2.12 11.38
N LEU A 223 13.07 -1.66 10.83
CA LEU A 223 14.32 -2.44 10.85
C LEU A 223 14.77 -2.73 12.29
N THR A 224 14.66 -1.75 13.19
CA THR A 224 14.98 -1.92 14.62
C THR A 224 14.07 -2.97 15.29
N LEU A 225 12.81 -3.08 14.86
CA LEU A 225 11.88 -4.12 15.34
C LEU A 225 12.26 -5.50 14.78
N LEU A 226 12.63 -5.59 13.50
CA LEU A 226 13.10 -6.82 12.88
C LEU A 226 14.39 -7.37 13.51
N ASP A 227 15.22 -6.49 14.06
CA ASP A 227 16.47 -6.85 14.74
C ASP A 227 16.26 -7.35 16.19
N GLN A 228 15.01 -7.46 16.64
CA GLN A 228 14.64 -7.99 17.97
C GLN A 228 13.88 -9.31 17.82
N PRO A 229 14.56 -10.45 18.02
CA PRO A 229 13.93 -11.76 17.94
C PRO A 229 12.73 -11.89 18.88
N GLU A 230 11.69 -12.58 18.42
CA GLU A 230 10.47 -12.90 19.18
C GLU A 230 9.64 -11.69 19.64
N LEU A 231 9.95 -10.48 19.15
CA LEU A 231 9.25 -9.26 19.56
C LEU A 231 7.77 -9.24 19.14
N PHE A 232 7.45 -9.90 18.04
CA PHE A 232 6.10 -10.10 17.53
C PHE A 232 5.99 -11.48 16.88
N ASP A 233 4.76 -11.97 16.70
CA ASP A 233 4.51 -13.24 16.01
C ASP A 233 4.86 -13.12 14.51
N PRO A 234 5.81 -13.90 13.96
CA PRO A 234 6.25 -13.74 12.57
C PRO A 234 5.40 -14.54 11.56
N THR A 235 4.27 -15.13 11.95
CA THR A 235 3.42 -15.97 11.07
C THR A 235 2.96 -15.22 9.83
N TYR A 236 2.60 -13.94 10.00
CA TYR A 236 2.26 -12.99 8.94
C TYR A 236 3.27 -11.83 9.01
N PRO A 237 4.49 -11.97 8.46
CA PRO A 237 5.65 -11.19 8.88
C PRO A 237 5.46 -9.68 8.83
N GLU A 238 5.06 -9.14 7.68
CA GLU A 238 4.88 -7.71 7.48
C GLU A 238 3.60 -7.22 8.16
N GLN A 239 2.51 -8.00 8.10
CA GLN A 239 1.25 -7.62 8.74
C GLN A 239 1.36 -7.55 10.27
N ASN A 240 1.96 -8.55 10.89
CA ASN A 240 2.15 -8.59 12.34
C ASN A 240 3.20 -7.57 12.80
N LEU A 241 4.23 -7.29 11.99
CA LEU A 241 5.13 -6.17 12.26
C LEU A 241 4.37 -4.84 12.27
N LEU A 242 3.54 -4.58 11.25
CA LEU A 242 2.76 -3.34 11.17
C LEU A 242 1.78 -3.23 12.35
N ASN A 243 1.08 -4.32 12.68
CA ASN A 243 0.19 -4.37 13.82
C ASN A 243 0.93 -4.17 15.15
N TYR A 244 2.15 -4.70 15.30
CA TYR A 244 2.97 -4.42 16.47
C TYR A 244 3.38 -2.95 16.51
N ALA A 245 3.93 -2.40 15.43
CA ALA A 245 4.43 -1.03 15.35
C ALA A 245 3.32 0.02 15.56
N HIS A 246 2.12 -0.28 15.06
CA HIS A 246 0.98 0.63 15.04
C HIS A 246 -0.17 0.18 15.95
N ARG A 247 0.11 -0.65 16.95
CA ARG A 247 -0.87 -1.06 17.97
C ARG A 247 -1.54 0.12 18.67
N VAL A 248 -2.79 -0.08 19.10
CA VAL A 248 -3.64 0.94 19.72
C VAL A 248 -3.05 1.61 20.97
N ASP A 249 -2.31 0.85 21.78
CA ASP A 249 -1.63 1.30 23.00
C ASP A 249 -0.20 1.82 22.72
N GLY A 250 0.22 1.79 21.46
CA GLY A 250 1.50 2.29 20.98
C GLY A 250 1.51 3.80 20.76
N ARG A 251 2.65 4.29 20.26
CA ARG A 251 2.88 5.71 19.99
C ARG A 251 2.34 6.19 18.65
N MET A 252 2.17 5.27 17.70
CA MET A 252 1.73 5.56 16.34
C MET A 252 0.54 4.66 15.94
N PRO A 253 -0.59 4.65 16.67
CA PRO A 253 -1.72 3.80 16.33
C PRO A 253 -2.23 4.04 14.90
N TRP A 254 -2.55 2.96 14.19
CA TRP A 254 -3.22 3.05 12.89
C TRP A 254 -4.68 3.52 13.04
N GLN A 255 -5.30 3.97 11.95
CA GLN A 255 -6.71 4.37 11.91
C GLN A 255 -7.55 3.45 11.03
N ASP A 256 -8.74 3.11 11.48
CA ASP A 256 -9.70 2.40 10.65
C ASP A 256 -10.31 3.33 9.60
N ILE A 257 -10.20 2.92 8.34
CA ILE A 257 -10.82 3.59 7.19
C ILE A 257 -12.32 3.25 7.12
N GLY A 258 -12.75 2.14 7.71
CA GLY A 258 -14.11 1.64 7.65
C GLY A 258 -14.42 0.81 6.40
N ALA A 259 -15.67 0.34 6.33
CA ALA A 259 -16.15 -0.53 5.26
C ALA A 259 -16.28 0.20 3.91
N GLY A 260 -16.41 -0.58 2.82
CA GLY A 260 -16.69 -0.09 1.47
C GLY A 260 -15.46 0.28 0.63
N TRP A 261 -14.28 0.44 1.24
CA TRP A 261 -13.04 0.71 0.49
C TRP A 261 -12.40 -0.55 -0.06
N SER A 262 -12.18 -1.53 0.81
CA SER A 262 -11.62 -2.82 0.46
C SER A 262 -12.11 -3.89 1.43
N GLU A 263 -12.33 -5.10 0.94
CA GLU A 263 -12.72 -6.26 1.75
C GLU A 263 -11.90 -7.48 1.37
N LYS A 264 -11.79 -8.45 2.30
CA LYS A 264 -11.10 -9.72 2.09
C LYS A 264 -12.06 -10.86 2.39
N GLY A 265 -12.39 -11.67 1.38
CA GLY A 265 -13.16 -12.92 1.54
C GLY A 265 -14.56 -12.78 2.16
N GLY A 266 -15.30 -11.70 1.83
CA GLY A 266 -16.62 -11.39 2.41
C GLY A 266 -17.81 -12.21 1.90
N ARG A 267 -18.99 -11.96 2.49
CA ARG A 267 -20.28 -12.56 2.09
C ARG A 267 -20.95 -11.71 0.99
N PRO A 268 -21.82 -12.30 0.14
CA PRO A 268 -22.45 -11.64 -1.02
C PRO A 268 -23.05 -10.25 -0.76
N GLN A 269 -23.61 -10.05 0.43
CA GLN A 269 -24.37 -8.85 0.84
C GLN A 269 -23.50 -7.59 1.00
N ASN A 270 -22.18 -7.73 1.12
CA ASN A 270 -21.27 -6.59 1.22
C ASN A 270 -20.93 -6.00 -0.17
N TYR A 271 -21.14 -6.76 -1.25
CA TYR A 271 -20.69 -6.40 -2.60
C TYR A 271 -21.68 -5.52 -3.37
N GLU A 272 -22.95 -5.47 -2.94
CA GLU A 272 -24.04 -4.77 -3.62
C GLU A 272 -24.11 -3.25 -3.30
N ASN A 273 -23.35 -2.76 -2.31
CA ASN A 273 -23.45 -1.38 -1.80
C ASN A 273 -22.15 -0.57 -1.95
N GLY A 274 -21.66 -0.40 -3.18
CA GLY A 274 -20.58 0.56 -3.45
C GLY A 274 -19.20 0.15 -2.94
N LEU A 275 -18.93 -1.16 -2.84
CA LEU A 275 -17.59 -1.67 -2.54
C LEU A 275 -16.63 -1.27 -3.68
N LYS A 276 -15.53 -0.59 -3.30
CA LYS A 276 -14.60 -0.01 -4.27
C LYS A 276 -13.48 -0.96 -4.70
N SER A 277 -13.06 -1.86 -3.84
CA SER A 277 -12.05 -2.88 -4.17
C SER A 277 -12.24 -4.15 -3.36
N LEU A 278 -11.62 -5.25 -3.80
CA LEU A 278 -11.69 -6.54 -3.15
C LEU A 278 -10.34 -7.23 -3.20
N HIS A 279 -9.86 -7.70 -2.06
CA HIS A 279 -8.71 -8.58 -1.95
C HIS A 279 -9.13 -10.02 -2.27
N GLN A 280 -9.09 -10.38 -3.56
CA GLN A 280 -9.51 -11.68 -4.07
C GLN A 280 -8.72 -12.06 -5.32
N LYS A 281 -8.05 -13.22 -5.26
CA LYS A 281 -7.38 -13.83 -6.41
C LYS A 281 -8.36 -14.04 -7.55
N TRP A 282 -8.21 -13.29 -8.63
CA TRP A 282 -9.09 -13.38 -9.81
C TRP A 282 -9.07 -14.78 -10.45
N TRP A 283 -8.00 -15.55 -10.24
CA TRP A 283 -7.83 -16.91 -10.76
C TRP A 283 -8.42 -18.01 -9.86
N SER A 284 -9.03 -17.64 -8.74
CA SER A 284 -9.64 -18.59 -7.81
C SER A 284 -11.13 -18.29 -7.72
N THR A 285 -11.96 -19.29 -7.99
CA THR A 285 -13.42 -19.18 -7.83
C THR A 285 -13.74 -18.78 -6.40
N SER A 286 -14.59 -17.78 -6.23
CA SER A 286 -15.17 -17.47 -4.93
C SER A 286 -16.35 -18.41 -4.67
N TYR A 287 -16.93 -18.34 -3.47
CA TYR A 287 -18.19 -19.03 -3.16
C TYR A 287 -19.42 -18.25 -3.66
N ASP A 288 -19.22 -17.16 -4.42
CA ASP A 288 -20.24 -16.24 -4.90
C ASP A 288 -20.17 -16.08 -6.43
N LYS A 289 -21.20 -16.59 -7.11
CA LYS A 289 -21.30 -16.55 -8.57
C LYS A 289 -21.38 -15.12 -9.13
N ALA A 290 -22.07 -14.21 -8.44
CA ALA A 290 -22.22 -12.83 -8.91
C ALA A 290 -20.88 -12.08 -8.84
N LEU A 291 -20.12 -12.35 -7.79
CA LEU A 291 -18.77 -11.82 -7.64
C LEU A 291 -17.83 -12.39 -8.73
N ASP A 292 -17.87 -13.70 -8.95
CA ASP A 292 -17.08 -14.35 -10.01
C ASP A 292 -17.40 -13.80 -11.39
N GLU A 293 -18.69 -13.54 -11.69
CA GLU A 293 -19.13 -12.91 -12.94
C GLU A 293 -18.59 -11.46 -13.07
N ARG A 294 -18.59 -10.70 -11.97
CA ARG A 294 -18.04 -9.33 -11.95
C ARG A 294 -16.52 -9.33 -12.19
N ILE A 295 -15.78 -10.21 -11.52
CA ILE A 295 -14.33 -10.40 -11.74
C ILE A 295 -14.05 -10.84 -13.18
N ALA A 296 -14.85 -11.77 -13.72
CA ALA A 296 -14.72 -12.21 -15.11
C ALA A 296 -14.95 -11.07 -16.11
N SER A 297 -15.92 -10.18 -15.85
CA SER A 297 -16.16 -8.98 -16.66
C SER A 297 -14.97 -8.04 -16.65
N VAL A 298 -14.40 -7.76 -15.46
CA VAL A 298 -13.18 -6.94 -15.31
C VAL A 298 -12.01 -7.56 -16.10
N MET A 299 -11.83 -8.87 -16.01
CA MET A 299 -10.77 -9.56 -16.76
C MET A 299 -11.00 -9.53 -18.28
N ALA A 300 -12.25 -9.54 -18.75
CA ALA A 300 -12.57 -9.40 -20.16
C ALA A 300 -12.22 -7.99 -20.67
N GLU A 301 -12.57 -6.94 -19.92
CA GLU A 301 -12.21 -5.56 -20.25
C GLU A 301 -10.69 -5.36 -20.33
N PHE A 302 -9.95 -5.95 -19.39
CA PHE A 302 -8.50 -5.92 -19.40
C PHE A 302 -7.91 -6.64 -20.62
N LYS A 303 -8.41 -7.83 -20.98
CA LYS A 303 -7.99 -8.55 -22.20
C LYS A 303 -8.24 -7.73 -23.45
N ASP A 304 -9.41 -7.09 -23.55
CA ASP A 304 -9.76 -6.24 -24.69
C ASP A 304 -8.83 -5.02 -24.79
N TYR A 305 -8.45 -4.43 -23.65
CA TYR A 305 -7.47 -3.35 -23.60
C TYR A 305 -6.09 -3.80 -24.11
N LEU A 306 -5.59 -4.93 -23.63
CA LEU A 306 -4.31 -5.49 -24.09
C LEU A 306 -4.33 -5.78 -25.60
N GLY A 307 -5.40 -6.39 -26.10
CA GLY A 307 -5.55 -6.68 -27.53
C GLY A 307 -5.51 -5.42 -28.43
N LYS A 308 -6.02 -4.29 -27.92
CA LYS A 308 -5.96 -2.99 -28.63
C LYS A 308 -4.56 -2.37 -28.61
N LEU A 309 -3.83 -2.48 -27.50
CA LEU A 309 -2.46 -1.96 -27.39
C LEU A 309 -1.48 -2.68 -28.33
N GLU A 310 -1.69 -3.98 -28.54
CA GLU A 310 -0.75 -4.83 -29.29
C GLU A 310 -1.11 -4.97 -30.77
N GLY A 311 -2.00 -4.10 -31.29
CA GLY A 311 -2.36 -4.06 -32.71
C GLY A 311 -3.03 -5.33 -33.22
N GLY A 312 -3.67 -6.11 -32.34
CA GLY A 312 -4.34 -7.37 -32.69
C GLY A 312 -3.43 -8.60 -32.82
N ASN A 313 -2.16 -8.53 -32.40
CA ASN A 313 -1.26 -9.68 -32.45
C ASN A 313 -1.49 -10.59 -31.21
N THR A 314 -2.27 -11.66 -31.41
CA THR A 314 -2.80 -12.55 -30.35
C THR A 314 -1.77 -13.42 -29.63
N GLU A 315 -0.51 -13.49 -30.09
CA GLU A 315 0.53 -14.31 -29.46
C GLU A 315 1.07 -13.76 -28.13
N ILE A 316 0.82 -12.48 -27.81
CA ILE A 316 1.30 -11.84 -26.55
C ILE A 316 0.18 -11.75 -25.49
N VAL A 317 -1.07 -12.06 -25.86
CA VAL A 317 -2.23 -12.15 -24.95
C VAL A 317 -2.29 -13.52 -24.26
N SER A 318 -1.17 -14.20 -24.06
CA SER A 318 -1.15 -15.43 -23.27
C SER A 318 -1.15 -15.07 -21.78
N LEU A 319 -2.35 -15.04 -21.18
CA LEU A 319 -2.54 -15.18 -19.73
C LEU A 319 -2.20 -16.60 -19.28
#